data_AF-A0A7J3BC05-F1
#
_entry.id   AF-A0A7J3BC05-F1
#
_cell.length_a   1.000
_cell.length_b   1.000
_cell.length_c   1.000
_cell.angle_alpha   90.00
_cell.angle_beta   90.00
_cell.angle_gamma   90.00
#
_symmetry.space_group_name_H-M   'P 1'
#
loop_
_entity.id
_entity.type
_entity.pdbx_description
1 polymer ?
#
loop_
_entity_poly.entity_id
_entity_poly.type
_entity_poly.pdbx_seq_one_letter_code
_entity_poly.pdbx_strand_id
1 'polypeptide(L)'
;DLMFFLDVEPEEASRRIMETRERLEMFESLGELRRTRIKALSLASIGRWKIIDANRPIGDVERDLMKSLEADAGEEPIQDLRR
;
A
#
# COMPACT_ATOMS: atom_id res chain seq x y z
N ASP A 1 -5.25 1.07 17.25
CA ASP A 1 -5.57 0.54 15.90
C ASP A 1 -4.75 1.25 14.86
N LEU A 2 -3.97 0.48 14.09
CA LEU A 2 -3.11 0.99 13.03
C LEU A 2 -3.67 0.57 11.68
N MET A 3 -3.84 1.52 10.76
CA MET A 3 -4.34 1.27 9.41
C MET A 3 -3.38 1.81 8.36
N PHE A 4 -3.21 1.04 7.29
CA PHE A 4 -2.35 1.38 6.18
C PHE A 4 -3.16 1.57 4.90
N PHE A 5 -2.76 2.56 4.11
CA PHE A 5 -3.19 2.72 2.73
C PHE A 5 -1.98 2.52 1.82
N LEU A 6 -2.01 1.46 1.01
CA LEU A 6 -0.98 1.20 0.01
C LEU A 6 -1.32 2.01 -1.25
N ASP A 7 -0.69 3.16 -1.40
CA ASP A 7 -0.93 4.04 -2.54
C ASP A 7 -0.13 3.57 -3.75
N VAL A 8 -0.83 3.23 -4.83
CA VAL A 8 -0.24 2.84 -6.12
C VAL A 8 -0.80 3.76 -7.18
N GLU A 9 0.04 4.21 -8.10
CA GLU A 9 -0.40 4.98 -9.24
C GLU A 9 -1.35 4.13 -10.11
N PRO A 10 -2.46 4.70 -10.61
CA PRO A 10 -3.45 3.96 -11.39
C PRO A 10 -2.86 3.24 -12.61
N GLU A 11 -1.86 3.86 -13.25
CA GLU A 11 -1.13 3.33 -14.39
C GLU A 11 -0.31 2.09 -14.00
N GLU A 12 0.39 2.14 -12.87
CA GLU A 12 1.17 1.02 -12.34
C GLU A 12 0.26 -0.13 -11.88
N ALA A 13 -0.85 0.19 -11.21
CA ALA A 13 -1.85 -0.79 -10.83
C ALA A 13 -2.45 -1.48 -12.08
N SER A 14 -2.81 -0.69 -13.10
CA SER A 14 -3.32 -1.22 -14.38
C SER A 14 -2.29 -2.12 -15.06
N ARG A 15 -1.01 -1.74 -15.08
CA ARG A 15 0.08 -2.54 -15.65
C ARG A 15 0.18 -3.89 -14.94
N ARG A 16 0.24 -3.89 -13.60
CA ARG A 16 0.32 -5.13 -12.79
C ARG A 16 -0.89 -6.04 -12.99
N ILE A 17 -2.10 -5.49 -13.05
CA ILE A 17 -3.32 -6.24 -13.31
C ILE A 17 -3.25 -6.91 -14.68
N MET A 18 -2.88 -6.16 -15.73
CA MET A 18 -2.76 -6.71 -17.09
C MET A 18 -1.69 -7.79 -17.22
N GLU A 19 -0.60 -7.71 -16.45
CA GLU A 19 0.46 -8.72 -16.44
C GLU A 19 0.08 -10.01 -15.71
N THR A 20 -0.84 -9.93 -14.74
CA THR A 20 -1.11 -11.03 -13.81
C THR A 20 -2.49 -11.66 -13.96
N ARG A 21 -3.45 -10.96 -14.58
CA ARG A 21 -4.84 -11.42 -14.73
C ARG A 21 -5.15 -11.76 -16.18
N GLU A 22 -5.81 -12.90 -16.40
CA GLU A 22 -6.32 -13.29 -17.72
C GLU A 22 -7.56 -12.49 -18.14
N ARG A 23 -8.31 -11.94 -17.17
CA ARG A 23 -9.53 -11.16 -17.41
C ARG A 23 -9.68 -10.07 -16.36
N LEU A 24 -10.06 -8.87 -16.81
CA LEU A 24 -10.35 -7.73 -15.94
C LEU A 24 -11.70 -7.87 -15.22
N GLU A 25 -11.73 -7.51 -13.94
CA GLU A 25 -12.95 -7.31 -13.17
C GLU A 25 -13.57 -5.92 -13.42
N MET A 26 -14.84 -5.73 -13.01
CA MET A 26 -15.64 -4.53 -13.33
C MET A 26 -14.99 -3.20 -12.88
N PHE A 27 -14.08 -3.22 -11.89
CA PHE A 27 -13.46 -2.02 -11.32
C PHE A 27 -11.96 -1.88 -11.67
N GLU A 28 -11.43 -2.74 -12.54
CA GLU A 28 -10.01 -2.75 -12.89
C GLU A 28 -9.68 -1.92 -14.14
N SER A 29 -10.61 -1.10 -14.61
CA SER A 29 -10.30 -0.13 -15.68
C SER A 29 -9.48 1.05 -15.12
N LEU A 30 -8.56 1.60 -15.93
CA LEU A 30 -7.74 2.76 -15.54
C LEU A 30 -8.57 3.94 -15.01
N GLY A 31 -9.73 4.21 -15.60
CA GLY A 31 -10.62 5.27 -15.16
C GLY A 31 -11.30 5.02 -13.81
N GLU A 32 -11.61 3.76 -13.48
CA GLU A 32 -12.09 3.38 -12.14
C GLU A 32 -10.95 3.43 -11.12
N LEU A 33 -9.75 2.95 -11.45
CA LEU A 33 -8.57 3.02 -10.60
C LEU A 33 -8.24 4.47 -10.19
N ARG A 34 -8.27 5.42 -11.15
CA ARG A 34 -8.08 6.85 -10.88
C ARG A 34 -9.12 7.41 -9.90
N ARG A 35 -10.40 7.11 -10.12
CA ARG A 35 -11.50 7.59 -9.26
C ARG A 35 -11.44 7.00 -7.86
N THR A 36 -11.12 5.71 -7.76
CA THR A 36 -10.99 5.00 -6.49
C THR A 36 -9.82 5.52 -5.68
N ARG A 37 -8.65 5.76 -6.31
CA ARG A 37 -7.47 6.32 -5.63
C ARG A 37 -7.78 7.66 -4.96
N ILE A 38 -8.42 8.59 -5.67
CA ILE A 38 -8.77 9.92 -5.12
C ILE A 38 -9.66 9.78 -3.87
N LYS A 39 -10.70 8.96 -3.94
CA LYS A 39 -11.62 8.73 -2.81
C LYS A 39 -10.90 8.07 -1.63
N ALA A 40 -10.09 7.06 -1.91
CA ALA A 40 -9.36 6.31 -0.89
C ALA A 40 -8.30 7.18 -0.19
N LEU A 41 -7.57 8.02 -0.93
CA LEU A 41 -6.62 8.99 -0.35
C LEU A 41 -7.33 9.99 0.57
N SER A 42 -8.50 10.48 0.18
CA SER A 42 -9.31 11.36 1.03
C SER A 42 -9.71 10.66 2.33
N LEU A 43 -10.15 9.40 2.25
CA LEU A 43 -10.51 8.61 3.43
C LEU A 43 -9.30 8.32 4.32
N ALA A 44 -8.16 7.95 3.73
CA ALA A 44 -6.92 7.70 4.45
C ALA A 44 -6.44 8.95 5.20
N SER A 45 -6.57 10.12 4.57
CA SER A 45 -6.22 11.40 5.18
C SER A 45 -7.13 11.73 6.36
N ILE A 46 -8.45 11.57 6.21
CA ILE A 46 -9.44 11.81 7.28
C ILE A 46 -9.24 10.83 8.44
N GLY A 47 -9.01 9.56 8.11
CA GLY A 47 -8.80 8.49 9.09
C GLY A 47 -7.42 8.49 9.74
N ARG A 48 -6.52 9.38 9.33
CA ARG A 48 -5.11 9.43 9.74
C ARG A 48 -4.40 8.08 9.56
N TRP A 49 -4.69 7.40 8.47
CA TRP A 49 -4.04 6.15 8.10
C TRP A 49 -2.60 6.43 7.66
N LYS A 50 -1.70 5.46 7.84
CA LYS A 50 -0.34 5.55 7.30
C LYS A 50 -0.39 5.26 5.80
N ILE A 51 -0.04 6.25 4.99
CA ILE A 51 0.03 6.12 3.53
C ILE A 51 1.43 5.62 3.17
N ILE A 52 1.50 4.46 2.51
CA ILE A 52 2.75 3.84 2.04
C ILE A 52 2.79 3.89 0.52
N ASP A 53 3.90 4.34 -0.04
CA ASP A 53 4.14 4.29 -1.49
C ASP A 53 4.38 2.84 -1.93
N ALA A 54 3.40 2.26 -2.62
CA ALA A 54 3.40 0.89 -3.09
C ALA A 54 3.71 0.77 -4.60
N ASN A 55 4.20 1.84 -5.23
CA ASN A 55 4.78 1.79 -6.59
C ASN A 55 6.14 1.08 -6.60
N ARG A 56 6.75 0.92 -5.44
CA ARG A 56 8.08 0.32 -5.24
C ARG A 56 8.02 -1.22 -5.20
N PRO A 57 9.18 -1.90 -5.32
CA PRO A 57 9.26 -3.36 -5.16
C PRO A 57 8.74 -3.82 -3.79
N ILE A 58 8.18 -5.04 -3.74
CA ILE A 58 7.52 -5.60 -2.55
C ILE A 58 8.41 -5.50 -1.30
N GLY A 59 9.69 -5.86 -1.40
CA GLY A 59 10.61 -5.83 -0.25
C GLY A 59 10.87 -4.43 0.31
N ASP A 60 10.75 -3.38 -0.51
CA ASP A 60 10.85 -2.00 -0.04
C ASP A 60 9.56 -1.55 0.66
N VAL A 61 8.40 -1.91 0.09
CA VAL A 61 7.09 -1.65 0.69
C VAL A 61 6.96 -2.35 2.04
N GLU A 62 7.38 -3.62 2.13
CA GLU A 62 7.41 -4.41 3.36
C GLU A 62 8.28 -3.74 4.43
N ARG A 63 9.47 -3.26 4.05
CA ARG A 63 10.36 -2.56 4.98
C ARG A 63 9.72 -1.30 5.55
N ASP A 64 9.01 -0.53 4.73
CA ASP A 64 8.36 0.71 5.16
C ASP A 64 7.13 0.43 6.04
N LEU A 65 6.41 -0.68 5.79
CA LEU A 65 5.37 -1.19 6.68
C LEU A 65 5.93 -1.59 8.05
N MET A 66 7.03 -2.36 8.08
CA MET A 66 7.64 -2.82 9.32
C MET A 66 8.17 -1.65 10.16
N LYS A 67 8.87 -0.69 9.54
CA LYS A 67 9.28 0.55 10.23
C LYS A 67 8.10 1.30 10.83
N SER A 68 6.98 1.34 10.09
CA SER A 68 5.77 2.02 10.55
C SER A 68 5.08 1.30 11.70
N LEU A 69 5.19 -0.03 11.79
CA LEU A 69 4.72 -0.85 12.90
C LEU A 69 5.60 -0.65 14.14
N GLU A 70 6.92 -0.71 13.97
CA GLU A 70 7.90 -0.49 15.05
C GLU A 70 7.75 0.91 15.67
N ALA A 71 7.60 1.94 14.84
CA ALA A 71 7.38 3.31 15.30
C ALA A 71 6.04 3.48 16.06
N ASP A 72 5.04 2.64 15.79
CA ASP A 72 3.74 2.67 16.47
C ASP A 72 3.74 1.85 17.77
N ALA A 73 4.52 0.76 17.79
CA ALA A 73 4.70 -0.10 18.97
C ALA A 73 5.45 0.60 20.12
N GLY A 74 6.11 1.74 19.85
CA GLY A 74 7.12 2.31 20.73
C GLY A 74 8.39 1.46 20.66
N GLU A 75 9.55 2.09 20.64
CA GLU A 75 10.86 1.44 20.57
C GLU A 75 10.97 0.24 21.54
N GLU A 76 10.86 -0.99 21.02
CA GLU A 76 11.60 -2.13 21.55
C GLU A 76 12.41 -2.74 20.40
N PRO A 77 13.75 -2.76 20.49
CA PRO A 77 14.58 -3.32 19.45
C PRO A 77 14.37 -4.83 19.39
N ILE A 78 13.96 -5.34 18.22
CA ILE A 78 13.98 -6.78 17.95
C ILE A 78 15.45 -7.21 17.96
N GLN A 79 15.89 -7.78 19.09
CA GLN A 79 17.19 -8.41 19.18
C GLN A 79 17.19 -9.68 18.33
N ASP A 80 17.79 -9.55 17.16
CA ASP A 80 18.57 -10.54 16.41
C ASP A 80 18.28 -12.00 16.79
N LEU A 81 17.32 -12.63 16.09
CA LEU A 81 17.13 -14.08 16.13
C LEU A 81 18.15 -14.75 15.19
N ARG A 82 19.44 -14.60 15.52
CA ARG A 82 20.51 -15.47 15.02
C ARG A 82 20.91 -16.44 16.12
N ARG A 83 20.27 -17.61 16.12
CA ARG A 83 20.84 -18.85 16.64
C ARG A 83 20.53 -19.98 15.69
#